data_AF-A0A3R7M8N4-F1
#
_entry.id   AF-A0A3R7M8N4-F1
#
_cell.length_a   1.000
_cell.length_b   1.000
_cell.length_c   1.000
_cell.angle_alpha   90.00
_cell.angle_beta   90.00
_cell.angle_gamma   90.00
#
_symmetry.space_group_name_H-M   'P 1'
#
loop_
_entity.id
_entity.type
_entity.pdbx_description
1 polymer ?
#
loop_
_entity_poly.entity_id
_entity_poly.type
_entity_poly.pdbx_seq_one_letter_code
_entity_poly.pdbx_strand_id
1 'polypeptide(L)'
;MSLQSTVAKQLLRQSTLQPRLKLPAGRIVSLEEGRRLARLVHEEEEHTAAANVGAVENRSLSTPVVLEEQVSKRILLLRRKSNKAANVKAAVAYAQRSKGPSAVEKVGSEVRDIAVKLLRKDGSARGALKQRHSRGNGAKKRKGTSHK
;
A
#
# COMPACT_ATOMS: atom_id res chain seq x y z
N MET A 1 35.68 -71.72 22.66
CA MET A 1 35.20 -70.53 21.93
C MET A 1 33.90 -70.08 22.59
N SER A 2 33.84 -68.90 23.21
CA SER A 2 32.60 -68.41 23.84
C SER A 2 31.65 -67.81 22.80
N LEU A 3 30.34 -68.00 22.98
CA LEU A 3 29.29 -67.43 22.10
C LEU A 3 29.39 -65.90 22.00
N GLN A 4 29.80 -65.24 23.07
CA GLN A 4 30.03 -63.79 23.05
C GLN A 4 31.15 -63.41 22.08
N SER A 5 32.23 -64.19 22.01
CA SER A 5 33.35 -63.94 21.10
C SER A 5 32.97 -64.13 19.63
N THR A 6 32.09 -65.09 19.32
CA THR A 6 31.62 -65.32 17.95
C THR A 6 30.64 -64.23 17.52
N VAL A 7 29.72 -63.82 18.38
CA VAL A 7 28.81 -62.69 18.13
C VAL A 7 29.60 -61.39 17.91
N ALA A 8 30.59 -61.11 18.75
CA ALA A 8 31.45 -59.93 18.59
C ALA A 8 32.20 -59.93 17.25
N LYS A 9 32.77 -61.07 16.84
CA LYS A 9 33.43 -61.22 15.53
C LYS A 9 32.46 -61.04 14.38
N GLN A 10 31.24 -61.57 14.49
CA GLN A 10 30.20 -61.43 13.48
C GLN A 10 29.76 -59.97 13.33
N LEU A 11 29.53 -59.26 14.44
CA LEU A 11 29.19 -57.84 14.47
C LEU A 11 30.30 -56.98 13.89
N LEU A 12 31.56 -57.26 14.25
CA LEU A 12 32.71 -56.56 13.68
C LEU A 12 32.74 -56.74 12.15
N ARG A 13 32.60 -57.98 11.68
CA ARG A 13 32.59 -58.30 10.24
C ARG A 13 31.44 -57.58 9.52
N GLN A 14 30.26 -57.55 10.11
CA GLN A 14 29.12 -56.79 9.57
C GLN A 14 29.42 -55.29 9.51
N SER A 15 29.98 -54.71 10.57
CA SER A 15 30.33 -53.27 10.61
C SER A 15 31.38 -52.88 9.57
N THR A 16 32.32 -53.80 9.24
CA THR A 16 33.33 -53.56 8.20
C THR A 16 32.80 -53.67 6.78
N LEU A 17 31.72 -54.43 6.58
CA LEU A 17 31.09 -54.61 5.27
C LEU A 17 30.07 -53.51 4.95
N GLN A 18 29.72 -52.67 5.94
CA GLN A 18 28.81 -51.56 5.71
C GLN A 18 29.43 -50.52 4.75
N PRO A 19 28.62 -49.96 3.84
CA PRO A 19 29.06 -48.88 2.97
C PRO A 19 29.40 -47.64 3.81
N ARG A 20 30.59 -47.11 3.58
CA ARG A 20 31.18 -46.00 4.32
C ARG A 20 31.58 -44.87 3.38
N LEU A 21 31.37 -43.64 3.82
CA LEU A 21 31.80 -42.43 3.13
C LEU A 21 33.02 -41.84 3.81
N LYS A 22 33.98 -41.38 3.01
CA LYS A 22 35.08 -40.56 3.49
C LYS A 22 34.66 -39.10 3.41
N LEU A 23 34.58 -38.44 4.56
CA LEU A 23 34.34 -37.01 4.63
C LEU A 23 35.61 -36.22 4.29
N PRO A 24 35.49 -34.97 3.81
CA PRO A 24 36.63 -34.11 3.50
C PRO A 24 37.61 -33.91 4.67
N ALA A 25 37.12 -33.98 5.90
CA ALA A 25 37.93 -33.91 7.12
C ALA A 25 38.72 -35.20 7.45
N GLY A 26 38.80 -36.15 6.51
CA GLY A 26 39.49 -37.43 6.69
C GLY A 26 38.74 -38.46 7.55
N ARG A 27 37.57 -38.12 8.07
CA ARG A 27 36.73 -39.02 8.87
C ARG A 27 36.00 -40.01 7.98
N ILE A 28 35.94 -41.27 8.38
CA ILE A 28 35.14 -42.31 7.74
C ILE A 28 33.87 -42.51 8.57
N VAL A 29 32.72 -42.32 7.96
CA VAL A 29 31.39 -42.49 8.59
C VAL A 29 30.55 -43.46 7.79
N SER A 30 29.64 -44.16 8.47
CA SER A 30 28.65 -44.98 7.77
C SER A 30 27.64 -44.09 7.03
N LEU A 31 26.98 -44.65 6.00
CA LEU A 31 25.90 -43.92 5.31
C LEU A 31 24.77 -43.52 6.25
N GLU A 32 24.45 -44.35 7.24
CA GLU A 32 23.39 -44.08 8.22
C GLU A 32 23.77 -42.94 9.16
N GLU A 33 25.00 -42.92 9.65
CA GLU A 33 25.54 -41.80 10.43
C GLU A 33 25.51 -40.51 9.60
N GLY A 34 25.91 -40.57 8.33
CA GLY A 34 25.84 -39.43 7.42
C GLY A 34 24.40 -38.89 7.28
N ARG A 35 23.41 -39.77 7.10
CA ARG A 35 21.99 -39.37 7.05
C ARG A 35 21.50 -38.75 8.35
N ARG A 36 21.93 -39.29 9.51
CA ARG A 36 21.58 -38.72 10.82
C ARG A 36 22.17 -37.32 11.01
N LEU A 37 23.45 -37.14 10.69
CA LEU A 37 24.10 -35.84 10.76
C LEU A 37 23.44 -34.82 9.84
N ALA A 38 23.11 -35.21 8.60
CA ALA A 38 22.42 -34.33 7.66
C ALA A 38 21.05 -33.86 8.18
N ARG A 39 20.29 -34.75 8.85
CA ARG A 39 19.00 -34.37 9.46
C ARG A 39 19.18 -33.35 10.59
N LEU A 40 20.14 -33.60 11.49
CA LEU A 40 20.43 -32.68 12.59
C LEU A 40 20.82 -31.29 12.09
N VAL A 41 21.67 -31.22 11.06
CA VAL A 41 22.05 -29.93 10.45
C VAL A 41 20.83 -29.22 9.86
N HIS A 42 19.96 -29.95 9.16
CA HIS A 42 18.78 -29.34 8.56
C HIS A 42 17.77 -28.85 9.61
N GLU A 43 17.55 -29.63 10.67
CA GLU A 43 16.70 -29.23 11.80
C GLU A 43 17.26 -27.96 12.49
N GLU A 44 18.58 -27.88 12.69
CA GLU A 44 19.23 -26.67 13.25
C GLU A 44 19.11 -25.46 12.31
N GLU A 45 19.27 -25.64 11.01
CA GLU A 45 19.05 -24.59 10.00
C GLU A 45 17.60 -24.09 9.99
N GLU A 46 16.62 -24.99 10.08
CA GLU A 46 15.20 -24.63 10.17
C GLU A 46 14.90 -23.89 11.48
N HIS A 47 15.43 -24.37 12.61
CA HIS A 47 15.27 -23.71 13.90
C HIS A 47 15.91 -22.32 13.94
N THR A 48 17.10 -22.15 13.36
CA THR A 48 17.76 -20.84 13.28
C THR A 48 17.05 -19.90 12.31
N ALA A 49 16.56 -20.40 11.18
CA ALA A 49 15.74 -19.60 10.26
C ALA A 49 14.43 -19.13 10.94
N ALA A 50 13.73 -20.02 11.64
CA ALA A 50 12.53 -19.68 12.40
C ALA A 50 12.83 -18.67 13.53
N ALA A 51 13.94 -18.84 14.26
CA ALA A 51 14.37 -17.90 15.29
C ALA A 51 14.71 -16.53 14.72
N ASN A 52 15.34 -16.47 13.55
CA ASN A 52 15.68 -15.22 12.87
C ASN A 52 14.43 -14.49 12.36
N VAL A 53 13.47 -15.21 11.77
CA VAL A 53 12.17 -14.64 11.37
C VAL A 53 11.43 -14.10 12.60
N GLY A 54 11.37 -14.89 13.68
CA GLY A 54 10.78 -14.46 14.95
C GLY A 54 11.49 -13.23 15.53
N ALA A 55 12.81 -13.14 15.46
CA ALA A 55 13.55 -11.97 15.95
C ALA A 55 13.28 -10.70 15.12
N VAL A 56 13.12 -10.82 13.80
CA VAL A 56 12.80 -9.70 12.91
C VAL A 56 11.36 -9.21 13.13
N GLU A 57 10.41 -10.11 13.26
CA GLU A 57 9.01 -9.78 13.56
C GLU A 57 8.86 -9.15 14.96
N ASN A 58 9.56 -9.66 15.96
CA ASN A 58 9.53 -9.07 17.30
C ASN A 58 10.22 -7.70 17.33
N ARG A 59 11.23 -7.45 16.50
CA ARG A 59 11.90 -6.14 16.40
C ARG A 59 11.02 -5.07 15.76
N SER A 60 10.12 -5.44 14.85
CA SER A 60 9.18 -4.47 14.24
C SER A 60 8.04 -4.06 15.20
N LEU A 61 7.78 -4.87 16.23
CA LEU A 61 6.73 -4.64 17.23
C LEU A 61 7.23 -3.96 18.52
N SER A 62 8.54 -3.98 18.80
CA SER A 62 9.10 -3.61 20.11
C SER A 62 10.01 -2.38 20.05
N THR A 63 9.49 -1.23 19.60
CA THR A 63 9.93 0.06 20.16
C THR A 63 9.03 1.17 19.62
N PRO A 64 8.12 1.74 20.42
CA PRO A 64 7.56 3.03 20.07
C PRO A 64 8.71 4.04 20.08
N VAL A 65 9.14 4.49 18.91
CA VAL A 65 10.05 5.63 18.78
C VAL A 65 9.30 6.85 19.31
N VAL A 66 9.47 7.13 20.60
CA VAL A 66 8.94 8.33 21.23
C VAL A 66 9.73 9.51 20.70
N LEU A 67 9.20 10.13 19.65
CA LEU A 67 9.76 11.37 19.13
C LEU A 67 9.55 12.47 20.17
N GLU A 68 10.63 13.18 20.50
CA GLU A 68 10.57 14.36 21.36
C GLU A 68 9.50 15.35 20.85
N GLU A 69 8.85 16.06 21.77
CA GLU A 69 7.69 16.92 21.50
C GLU A 69 7.94 17.94 20.37
N GLN A 70 9.18 18.44 20.26
CA GLN A 70 9.55 19.39 19.21
C GLN A 70 9.58 18.74 17.81
N VAL A 71 10.03 17.49 17.71
CA VAL A 71 10.14 16.75 16.45
C VAL A 71 8.75 16.30 15.98
N SER A 72 7.93 15.78 16.90
CA SER A 72 6.55 15.39 16.59
C SER A 72 5.70 16.57 16.13
N LYS A 73 5.81 17.73 16.80
CA LYS A 73 5.15 18.98 16.39
C LYS A 73 5.60 19.44 15.00
N ARG A 74 6.90 19.36 14.69
CA ARG A 74 7.43 19.73 13.37
C ARG A 74 6.92 18.81 12.26
N ILE A 75 6.87 17.50 12.49
CA ILE A 75 6.32 16.53 11.53
C ILE A 75 4.84 16.78 11.27
N LEU A 76 4.05 17.03 12.31
CA LEU A 76 2.63 17.37 12.17
C LEU A 76 2.43 18.66 11.36
N LEU A 77 3.23 19.70 11.62
CA LEU A 77 3.18 20.94 10.86
C LEU A 77 3.56 20.75 9.38
N LEU A 78 4.57 19.94 9.09
CA LEU A 78 4.97 19.61 7.73
C LEU A 78 3.88 18.84 6.97
N ARG A 79 3.26 17.84 7.62
CA ARG A 79 2.12 17.10 7.06
C ARG A 79 0.92 18.01 6.81
N ARG A 80 0.66 18.95 7.71
CA ARG A 80 -0.40 19.95 7.52
C ARG A 80 -0.10 20.88 6.34
N LYS A 81 1.16 21.25 6.13
CA LYS A 81 1.61 22.08 5.01
C LYS A 81 1.50 21.35 3.67
N SER A 82 1.91 20.08 3.60
CA SER A 82 1.81 19.28 2.38
C SER A 82 0.35 19.01 1.98
N ASN A 83 -0.52 18.81 2.96
CA ASN A 83 -1.92 18.43 2.73
C ASN A 83 -2.89 19.61 2.71
N LYS A 84 -2.43 20.84 2.40
CA LYS A 84 -3.27 22.05 2.42
C LYS A 84 -4.52 21.92 1.55
N ALA A 85 -4.39 21.37 0.33
CA ALA A 85 -5.53 21.19 -0.58
C ALA A 85 -6.53 20.15 -0.07
N ALA A 86 -6.06 19.03 0.48
CA ALA A 86 -6.91 18.00 1.07
C ALA A 86 -7.64 18.51 2.32
N ASN A 87 -6.96 19.30 3.16
CA ASN A 87 -7.56 19.92 4.33
C ASN A 87 -8.63 20.95 3.96
N VAL A 88 -8.41 21.76 2.93
CA VAL A 88 -9.44 22.68 2.40
C VAL A 88 -10.64 21.91 1.86
N LYS A 89 -10.42 20.84 1.09
CA LYS A 89 -11.50 20.00 0.55
C LYS A 89 -12.31 19.34 1.68
N ALA A 90 -11.65 18.84 2.73
CA ALA A 90 -12.29 18.28 3.89
C ALA A 90 -13.09 19.34 4.68
N ALA A 91 -12.52 20.54 4.88
CA ALA A 91 -13.20 21.64 5.54
C ALA A 91 -14.43 22.12 4.75
N VAL A 92 -14.33 22.21 3.42
CA VAL A 92 -15.45 22.55 2.54
C VAL A 92 -16.52 21.45 2.57
N ALA A 93 -16.14 20.17 2.51
CA ALA A 93 -17.08 19.06 2.60
C ALA A 93 -17.79 19.02 3.95
N TYR A 94 -17.07 19.28 5.05
CA TYR A 94 -17.66 19.40 6.38
C TYR A 94 -18.62 20.58 6.48
N ALA A 95 -18.23 21.75 5.97
CA ALA A 95 -19.09 22.93 5.94
C ALA A 95 -20.32 22.75 5.04
N GLN A 96 -20.20 22.01 3.95
CA GLN A 96 -21.34 21.62 3.10
C GLN A 96 -22.26 20.62 3.79
N ARG A 97 -21.70 19.68 4.57
CA ARG A 97 -22.46 18.71 5.35
C ARG A 97 -23.14 19.32 6.57
N SER A 98 -22.53 20.33 7.18
CA SER A 98 -23.10 21.08 8.31
C SER A 98 -24.15 22.11 7.87
N LYS A 99 -24.15 22.50 6.59
CA LYS A 99 -25.28 23.19 5.97
C LYS A 99 -26.34 22.13 5.64
N GLY A 100 -27.23 21.88 6.60
CA GLY A 100 -28.51 21.24 6.29
C GLY A 100 -29.24 22.02 5.18
N PRO A 101 -30.22 21.41 4.48
CA PRO A 101 -30.87 22.02 3.32
C PRO A 101 -31.42 23.39 3.69
N SER A 102 -30.78 24.43 3.17
CA SER A 102 -31.15 25.82 3.42
C SER A 102 -32.54 26.04 2.83
N ALA A 103 -33.43 26.73 3.56
CA ALA A 103 -34.75 27.12 3.05
C ALA A 103 -34.67 27.86 1.70
N VAL A 104 -33.51 28.50 1.42
CA VAL A 104 -33.21 29.19 0.15
C VAL A 104 -33.10 28.22 -1.03
N GLU A 105 -32.66 26.97 -0.84
CA GLU A 105 -32.61 25.98 -1.93
C GLU A 105 -33.99 25.49 -2.33
N LYS A 106 -34.92 25.35 -1.38
CA LYS A 106 -36.32 24.96 -1.64
C LYS A 106 -37.09 26.08 -2.38
N VAL A 107 -36.95 27.31 -1.93
CA VAL A 107 -37.57 28.48 -2.60
C VAL A 107 -36.90 28.73 -3.96
N GLY A 108 -35.59 28.51 -4.08
CA GLY A 108 -34.84 28.68 -5.34
C GLY A 108 -35.23 27.68 -6.43
N SER A 109 -35.61 26.44 -6.07
CA SER A 109 -36.18 25.48 -7.03
C SER A 109 -37.58 25.89 -7.49
N GLU A 110 -38.43 26.34 -6.57
CA GLU A 110 -39.80 26.77 -6.91
C GLU A 110 -39.79 28.01 -7.81
N VAL A 111 -38.95 29.00 -7.52
CA VAL A 111 -38.79 30.20 -8.35
C VAL A 111 -38.19 29.86 -9.72
N ARG A 112 -37.24 28.91 -9.80
CA ARG A 112 -36.72 28.43 -11.10
C ARG A 112 -37.78 27.73 -11.92
N ASP A 113 -38.61 26.89 -11.31
CA ASP A 113 -39.68 26.19 -12.00
C ASP A 113 -40.77 27.15 -12.48
N ILE A 114 -41.10 28.18 -11.70
CA ILE A 114 -42.01 29.26 -12.11
C ILE A 114 -41.40 30.07 -13.27
N ALA A 115 -40.12 30.44 -13.17
CA ALA A 115 -39.42 31.18 -14.23
C ALA A 115 -39.32 30.37 -15.53
N VAL A 116 -39.08 29.06 -15.46
CA VAL A 116 -39.06 28.17 -16.63
C VAL A 116 -40.47 28.06 -17.25
N LYS A 117 -41.52 27.97 -16.43
CA LYS A 117 -42.91 27.97 -16.93
C LYS A 117 -43.28 29.29 -17.61
N LEU A 118 -42.83 30.42 -17.09
CA LEU A 118 -43.04 31.75 -17.70
C LEU A 118 -42.21 31.92 -18.99
N LEU A 119 -40.93 31.54 -18.97
CA LEU A 119 -40.04 31.65 -20.14
C LEU A 119 -40.42 30.74 -21.30
N ARG A 120 -41.12 29.62 -21.05
CA ARG A 120 -41.66 28.77 -22.13
C ARG A 120 -42.83 29.42 -22.88
N LYS A 121 -43.54 30.37 -22.26
CA LYS A 121 -44.66 31.08 -22.89
C LYS A 121 -44.21 32.07 -23.98
N ASP A 122 -42.98 32.59 -23.86
CA ASP A 122 -42.40 33.60 -24.77
C ASP A 122 -41.31 33.02 -25.69
N GLY A 123 -41.52 31.81 -26.22
CA GLY A 123 -40.58 31.11 -27.11
C GLY A 123 -40.17 31.88 -28.38
N SER A 124 -40.91 32.93 -28.75
CA SER A 124 -40.64 33.79 -29.90
C SER A 124 -39.47 34.78 -29.67
N ALA A 125 -39.20 35.19 -28.43
CA ALA A 125 -38.14 36.17 -28.13
C ALA A 125 -36.72 35.59 -28.16
N ARG A 126 -36.58 34.26 -28.00
CA ARG A 126 -35.28 33.57 -27.89
C ARG A 126 -34.51 33.55 -29.21
N GLY A 127 -35.20 33.57 -30.35
CA GLY A 127 -34.60 33.65 -31.69
C GLY A 127 -33.93 34.99 -31.96
N ALA A 128 -34.58 36.10 -31.57
CA ALA A 128 -34.07 37.46 -31.79
C ALA A 128 -32.81 37.77 -30.97
N LEU A 129 -32.72 37.26 -29.72
CA LEU A 129 -31.55 37.45 -28.87
C LEU A 129 -30.31 36.71 -29.41
N LYS A 130 -30.50 35.48 -29.92
CA LYS A 130 -29.42 34.68 -30.51
C LYS A 130 -28.85 35.34 -31.78
N GLN A 131 -29.71 35.99 -32.57
CA GLN A 131 -29.32 36.72 -33.77
C GLN A 131 -28.57 38.03 -33.46
N ARG A 132 -28.84 38.69 -32.33
CA ARG A 132 -28.05 39.85 -31.86
C ARG A 132 -26.67 39.43 -31.37
N HIS A 133 -26.58 38.29 -30.68
CA HIS A 133 -25.31 37.81 -30.12
C HIS A 133 -24.30 37.36 -31.19
N SER A 134 -24.78 36.84 -32.33
CA SER A 134 -23.91 36.48 -33.45
C SER A 134 -23.35 37.70 -34.19
N ARG A 135 -24.08 38.82 -34.24
CA ARG A 135 -23.63 40.07 -34.87
C ARG A 135 -22.51 40.77 -34.08
N GLY A 136 -22.51 40.67 -32.75
CA GLY A 136 -21.48 41.29 -31.89
C GLY A 136 -20.07 40.69 -32.01
N ASN A 137 -19.97 39.41 -32.37
CA ASN A 137 -18.67 38.70 -32.44
C ASN A 137 -17.93 38.87 -33.77
N GLY A 138 -18.57 39.41 -34.82
CA GLY A 138 -17.94 39.63 -36.13
C GLY A 138 -17.02 40.85 -36.19
N ALA A 139 -17.27 41.88 -35.38
CA ALA A 139 -16.56 43.16 -35.45
C ALA A 139 -15.20 43.18 -34.71
N LYS A 140 -14.97 42.26 -33.76
CA LYS A 140 -13.70 42.20 -32.99
C LYS A 140 -12.54 41.52 -33.73
N LYS A 141 -12.79 40.83 -34.86
CA LYS A 141 -11.78 40.00 -35.53
C LYS A 141 -10.99 40.71 -36.66
N ARG A 142 -11.26 41.99 -36.94
CA ARG A 142 -10.68 42.74 -38.08
C ARG A 142 -9.82 43.94 -37.72
N LYS A 143 -9.46 44.15 -36.45
CA LYS A 143 -8.60 45.26 -36.03
C LYS A 143 -7.35 44.73 -35.30
N GLY A 144 -6.41 44.22 -36.08
CA GLY A 144 -5.14 43.74 -35.55
C GLY A 144 -4.28 43.12 -36.65
N THR A 145 -3.61 43.98 -37.42
CA THR A 145 -2.23 43.84 -37.95
C THR A 145 -1.97 44.96 -38.97
N SER A 146 -1.32 46.03 -38.55
CA SER A 146 -0.71 47.03 -39.42
C SER A 146 0.47 47.65 -38.68
N HIS A 147 1.60 46.95 -38.70
CA HIS A 147 2.92 47.54 -38.50
C HIS A 147 3.62 47.57 -39.85
N LYS A 148 3.78 48.77 -40.40
CA LYS A 148 4.92 49.24 -41.19
C LYS A 148 5.02 50.75 -40.98
#